data_AF-K2BB98-F1
#
_entry.id   AF-K2BB98-F1
#
_cell.length_a   1.000
_cell.length_b   1.000
_cell.length_c   1.000
_cell.angle_alpha   90.00
_cell.angle_beta   90.00
_cell.angle_gamma   90.00
#
_symmetry.space_group_name_H-M   'P 1'
#
loop_
_entity.id
_entity.type
_entity.pdbx_description
1 polymer ?
#
loop_
_entity_poly.entity_id
_entity_poly.type
_entity_poly.pdbx_seq_one_letter_code
_entity_poly.pdbx_strand_id
1 'polypeptide(L)'
;MRKILFFVLSYIFAVSHVLAEDNYLGIDNNDLRNWNVGIDQIPKTITSVTSAIIMASATISMLMIIVGAFRLALPTSDNKQKWKDAIMFGIIGFIVTLSAWFIVNTLIANL
;
A
#
# COMPACT_ATOMS: atom_id res chain seq x y z
N MET A 1 -2.96 -19.66 -15.04
CA MET A 1 -2.49 -18.27 -15.21
C MET A 1 -3.63 -17.24 -15.28
N ARG A 2 -4.72 -17.47 -16.04
CA ARG A 2 -5.84 -16.52 -16.16
C ARG A 2 -6.46 -16.05 -14.83
N LYS A 3 -6.64 -16.93 -13.84
CA LYS A 3 -7.26 -16.60 -12.54
C LYS A 3 -6.43 -15.62 -11.68
N ILE A 4 -5.10 -15.75 -11.71
CA ILE A 4 -4.18 -14.83 -11.02
C ILE A 4 -4.19 -13.46 -11.68
N LEU A 5 -4.25 -13.42 -13.01
CA LEU A 5 -4.37 -12.17 -13.76
C LEU A 5 -5.65 -11.41 -13.38
N PHE A 6 -6.79 -12.07 -13.29
CA PHE A 6 -8.05 -11.44 -12.86
C PHE A 6 -8.00 -10.93 -11.42
N PHE A 7 -7.35 -11.66 -10.51
CA PHE A 7 -7.18 -11.22 -9.12
C PHE A 7 -6.31 -9.96 -9.04
N VAL A 8 -5.18 -9.95 -9.75
CA VAL A 8 -4.29 -8.78 -9.84
C VAL A 8 -4.99 -7.60 -10.51
N LEU A 9 -5.77 -7.82 -11.58
CA LEU A 9 -6.53 -6.75 -12.23
C LEU A 9 -7.60 -6.15 -11.32
N SER A 10 -8.35 -6.99 -10.60
CA SER A 10 -9.37 -6.54 -9.64
C SER A 10 -8.74 -5.73 -8.51
N TYR A 11 -7.53 -6.12 -8.10
CA TYR A 11 -6.79 -5.45 -7.06
C TYR A 11 -6.27 -4.08 -7.53
N ILE A 12 -5.68 -4.01 -8.73
CA ILE A 12 -5.25 -2.75 -9.34
C ILE A 12 -6.45 -1.80 -9.48
N PHE A 13 -7.60 -2.32 -9.90
CA PHE A 13 -8.84 -1.54 -10.03
C PHE A 13 -9.33 -1.00 -8.67
N ALA A 14 -9.31 -1.83 -7.62
CA ALA A 14 -9.66 -1.41 -6.26
C ALA A 14 -8.71 -0.33 -5.72
N VAL A 15 -7.40 -0.49 -5.94
CA VAL A 15 -6.42 0.53 -5.56
C VAL A 15 -6.67 1.83 -6.32
N SER A 16 -6.84 1.79 -7.64
CA SER A 16 -7.09 3.01 -8.43
C SER A 16 -8.34 3.77 -7.98
N HIS A 17 -9.37 3.07 -7.48
CA HIS A 17 -10.58 3.71 -6.97
C HIS A 17 -10.34 4.43 -5.63
N VAL A 18 -9.48 3.88 -4.76
CA VAL A 18 -9.02 4.56 -3.54
C VAL A 18 -8.12 5.75 -3.89
N LEU A 19 -7.35 5.67 -4.97
CA LEU A 19 -6.49 6.77 -5.42
C LEU A 19 -7.23 7.88 -6.22
N ALA A 20 -8.50 7.66 -6.59
CA ALA A 20 -9.28 8.59 -7.40
C ALA A 20 -10.29 9.42 -6.58
N GLU A 21 -10.22 9.38 -5.26
CA GLU A 21 -11.10 10.14 -4.38
C GLU A 21 -10.79 11.65 -4.45
N ASP A 22 -11.83 12.49 -4.49
CA ASP A 22 -11.74 13.96 -4.72
C ASP A 22 -10.93 14.73 -3.67
N ASN A 23 -10.47 14.05 -2.60
CA ASN A 23 -9.68 14.58 -1.50
C ASN A 23 -8.32 13.85 -1.36
N TYR A 24 -7.68 13.49 -2.48
CA TYR A 24 -6.47 12.63 -2.51
C TYR A 24 -5.27 13.15 -1.69
N LEU A 25 -5.31 14.38 -1.17
CA LEU A 25 -4.27 14.97 -0.35
C LEU A 25 -4.80 15.72 0.89
N GLY A 26 -6.06 15.48 1.27
CA GLY A 26 -6.73 16.26 2.31
C GLY A 26 -6.95 17.74 1.93
N ILE A 27 -6.81 18.05 0.64
CA ILE A 27 -7.07 19.35 0.01
C ILE A 27 -8.12 19.10 -1.07
N ASP A 28 -9.16 19.92 -1.09
CA ASP A 28 -10.19 19.87 -2.11
C ASP A 28 -9.61 20.28 -3.47
N ASN A 29 -9.98 19.57 -4.54
CA ASN A 29 -9.49 19.86 -5.90
C ASN A 29 -9.81 21.29 -6.36
N ASN A 30 -10.89 21.90 -5.86
CA ASN A 30 -11.23 23.29 -6.18
C ASN A 30 -10.30 24.27 -5.47
N ASP A 31 -9.87 23.98 -4.25
CA ASP A 31 -8.89 24.78 -3.52
C ASP A 31 -7.50 24.71 -4.16
N LEU A 32 -7.10 23.52 -4.67
CA LEU A 32 -5.87 23.36 -5.46
C LEU A 32 -5.92 24.18 -6.76
N ARG A 33 -7.06 24.14 -7.47
CA ARG A 33 -7.26 24.86 -8.74
C ARG A 33 -7.29 26.38 -8.55
N ASN A 34 -7.79 26.84 -7.41
CA ASN A 34 -7.85 28.25 -7.05
C ASN A 34 -6.60 28.74 -6.29
N TRP A 35 -5.58 27.88 -6.13
CA TRP A 35 -4.34 28.15 -5.39
C TRP A 35 -4.58 28.64 -3.95
N ASN A 36 -5.67 28.16 -3.33
CA ASN A 36 -6.11 28.50 -1.98
C ASN A 36 -5.60 27.45 -0.99
N VAL A 37 -4.28 27.41 -0.75
CA VAL A 37 -3.66 26.40 0.12
C VAL A 37 -3.31 27.00 1.48
N GLY A 38 -4.02 26.55 2.53
CA GLY A 38 -3.76 26.95 3.91
C GLY A 38 -2.61 26.18 4.57
N ILE A 39 -1.91 26.80 5.53
CA ILE A 39 -0.80 26.17 6.27
C ILE A 39 -1.28 24.99 7.14
N ASP A 40 -2.55 25.01 7.55
CA ASP A 40 -3.25 23.93 8.26
C ASP A 40 -3.45 22.67 7.41
N GLN A 41 -3.34 22.77 6.09
CA GLN A 41 -3.50 21.62 5.18
C GLN A 41 -2.20 20.87 4.91
N ILE A 42 -1.05 21.48 5.20
CA ILE A 42 0.28 20.85 5.08
C ILE A 42 0.37 19.51 5.84
N PRO A 43 0.03 19.42 7.15
CA PRO A 43 0.10 18.15 7.86
C PRO A 43 -0.88 17.11 7.29
N LYS A 44 -2.09 17.52 6.87
CA LYS A 44 -3.07 16.62 6.25
C LYS A 44 -2.55 16.04 4.93
N THR A 45 -1.92 16.86 4.09
CA THR A 45 -1.30 16.40 2.85
C THR A 45 -0.18 15.41 3.10
N ILE A 46 0.70 15.67 4.07
CA ILE A 46 1.78 14.73 4.42
C ILE A 46 1.20 13.39 4.90
N THR A 47 0.14 13.41 5.70
CA THR A 47 -0.52 12.17 6.15
C THR A 47 -1.14 11.40 5.01
N SER A 48 -1.78 12.08 4.06
CA SER A 48 -2.46 11.46 2.92
C SER A 48 -1.45 10.78 1.99
N VAL A 49 -0.38 11.51 1.62
CA VAL A 49 0.69 10.96 0.77
C VAL A 49 1.34 9.76 1.44
N THR A 50 1.64 9.87 2.74
CA THR A 50 2.29 8.78 3.47
C THR A 50 1.36 7.57 3.60
N SER A 51 0.08 7.78 3.84
CA SER A 51 -0.93 6.72 3.87
C SER A 51 -1.07 6.01 2.52
N ALA A 52 -1.03 6.75 1.41
CA ALA A 52 -1.03 6.17 0.07
C ALA A 52 0.20 5.29 -0.18
N ILE A 53 1.40 5.74 0.24
CA ILE A 53 2.64 4.96 0.14
C ILE A 53 2.58 3.71 1.02
N ILE A 54 2.08 3.83 2.25
CA ILE A 54 1.87 2.70 3.18
C ILE A 54 0.93 1.68 2.53
N MET A 55 -0.19 2.11 1.95
CA MET A 55 -1.14 1.22 1.30
C MET A 55 -0.51 0.48 0.11
N ALA A 56 0.24 1.19 -0.74
CA ALA A 56 0.96 0.58 -1.87
C ALA A 56 2.06 -0.39 -1.41
N SER A 57 2.76 -0.08 -0.31
CA SER A 57 3.78 -0.94 0.26
C SER A 57 3.18 -2.22 0.88
N ALA A 58 2.12 -2.08 1.69
CA ALA A 58 1.40 -3.20 2.30
C ALA A 58 0.87 -4.17 1.24
N THR A 59 0.33 -3.63 0.14
CA THR A 59 -0.09 -4.36 -1.05
C THR A 59 1.02 -5.29 -1.57
N ILE A 60 2.18 -4.70 -1.87
CA ILE A 60 3.28 -5.41 -2.54
C ILE A 60 3.79 -6.52 -1.64
N SER A 61 3.93 -6.23 -0.34
CA SER A 61 4.25 -7.22 0.68
C SER A 61 3.25 -8.36 0.73
N MET A 62 1.95 -8.05 0.73
CA MET A 62 0.89 -9.06 0.74
C MET A 62 0.93 -9.94 -0.50
N LEU A 63 1.18 -9.37 -1.68
CA LEU A 63 1.34 -10.13 -2.93
C LEU A 63 2.54 -11.07 -2.87
N MET A 64 3.69 -10.63 -2.32
CA MET A 64 4.85 -11.51 -2.16
C MET A 64 4.57 -12.68 -1.21
N ILE A 65 3.86 -12.44 -0.11
CA ILE A 65 3.45 -13.49 0.83
C ILE A 65 2.51 -14.49 0.13
N ILE A 66 1.47 -14.01 -0.55
CA ILE A 66 0.48 -14.86 -1.23
C ILE A 66 1.14 -15.69 -2.33
N VAL A 67 1.91 -15.06 -3.23
CA VAL A 67 2.57 -15.75 -4.34
C VAL A 67 3.61 -16.74 -3.84
N GLY A 68 4.39 -16.36 -2.82
CA GLY A 68 5.37 -17.23 -2.18
C GLY A 68 4.71 -18.44 -1.52
N ALA A 69 3.66 -18.23 -0.74
CA ALA A 69 2.92 -19.31 -0.08
C ALA A 69 2.27 -20.27 -1.08
N PHE A 70 1.66 -19.74 -2.13
CA PHE A 70 1.02 -20.55 -3.17
C PHE A 70 2.03 -21.43 -3.92
N ARG A 71 3.21 -20.89 -4.25
CA ARG A 71 4.27 -21.66 -4.90
C ARG A 71 4.98 -22.63 -3.96
N LEU A 72 4.94 -22.43 -2.64
CA LEU A 72 5.46 -23.39 -1.67
C LEU A 72 4.48 -24.56 -1.46
N ALA A 73 3.18 -24.30 -1.52
CA ALA A 73 2.12 -25.30 -1.35
C ALA A 73 2.01 -26.28 -2.53
N LEU A 74 2.49 -25.88 -3.72
CA LEU A 74 2.50 -26.76 -4.90
C LEU A 74 3.66 -27.79 -4.82
N PRO A 75 3.40 -29.08 -5.05
CA PRO A 75 4.42 -30.12 -4.98
C PRO A 75 5.52 -29.99 -6.03
N THR A 76 5.24 -29.33 -7.17
CA THR A 76 6.16 -29.10 -8.30
C THR A 76 7.06 -27.87 -8.13
N SER A 77 7.29 -27.44 -6.89
CA SER A 77 8.07 -26.23 -6.60
C SER A 77 9.56 -26.47 -6.75
N ASP A 78 10.11 -26.16 -7.93
CA ASP A 78 11.54 -26.36 -8.25
C ASP A 78 12.50 -25.47 -7.44
N ASN A 79 12.00 -24.51 -6.66
CA ASN A 79 12.83 -23.55 -5.93
C ASN A 79 12.23 -23.16 -4.57
N LYS A 80 11.98 -24.15 -3.71
CA LYS A 80 11.36 -23.94 -2.38
C LYS A 80 12.06 -22.85 -1.55
N GLN A 81 13.39 -22.75 -1.59
CA GLN A 81 14.13 -21.73 -0.83
C GLN A 81 13.79 -20.31 -1.30
N LYS A 82 13.80 -20.06 -2.61
CA LYS A 82 13.44 -18.76 -3.19
C LYS A 82 12.03 -18.30 -2.76
N TRP A 83 11.07 -19.22 -2.69
CA TRP A 83 9.71 -18.89 -2.30
C TRP A 83 9.58 -18.64 -0.79
N LYS A 84 10.37 -19.31 0.05
CA LYS A 84 10.51 -18.97 1.47
C LYS A 84 11.09 -17.58 1.66
N ASP A 85 12.14 -17.24 0.91
CA ASP A 85 12.78 -15.92 0.98
C ASP A 85 11.79 -14.83 0.52
N ALA A 86 11.01 -15.07 -0.54
CA ALA A 86 9.97 -14.15 -0.98
C ALA A 86 8.89 -13.90 0.09
N ILE A 87 8.45 -14.94 0.81
CA ILE A 87 7.55 -14.78 1.96
C ILE A 87 8.25 -13.96 3.06
N MET A 88 9.51 -14.25 3.36
CA MET A 88 10.26 -13.56 4.41
C MET A 88 10.43 -12.07 4.11
N PHE A 89 10.79 -11.71 2.87
CA PHE A 89 10.85 -10.31 2.42
C PHE A 89 9.46 -9.66 2.44
N GLY A 90 8.41 -10.39 2.06
CA GLY A 90 7.03 -9.91 2.15
C GLY A 90 6.64 -9.57 3.60
N ILE A 91 6.96 -10.45 4.56
CA ILE A 91 6.70 -10.24 6.00
C ILE A 91 7.52 -9.07 6.53
N ILE A 92 8.81 -8.98 6.20
CA ILE A 92 9.65 -7.85 6.64
C ILE A 92 9.08 -6.54 6.12
N GLY A 93 8.73 -6.47 4.82
CA GLY A 93 8.10 -5.29 4.25
C GLY A 93 6.78 -4.95 4.97
N PHE A 94 5.95 -5.94 5.29
CA PHE A 94 4.68 -5.73 5.99
C PHE A 94 4.89 -5.15 7.40
N ILE A 95 5.88 -5.66 8.15
CA ILE A 95 6.23 -5.16 9.48
C ILE A 95 6.71 -3.71 9.40
N VAL A 96 7.55 -3.37 8.42
CA VAL A 96 8.03 -2.00 8.20
C VAL A 96 6.86 -1.07 7.87
N THR A 97 5.93 -1.51 7.01
CA THR A 97 4.74 -0.72 6.66
C THR A 97 3.84 -0.48 7.85
N LEU A 98 3.58 -1.49 8.68
CA LEU A 98 2.82 -1.35 9.92
C LEU A 98 3.49 -0.39 10.91
N SER A 99 4.81 -0.46 11.01
CA SER A 99 5.59 0.43 11.87
C SER A 99 5.52 1.88 11.37
N ALA A 100 5.60 2.10 10.06
CA ALA A 100 5.42 3.41 9.45
C ALA A 100 4.02 3.97 9.73
N TRP A 101 2.97 3.15 9.57
CA TRP A 101 1.60 3.55 9.90
C TRP A 101 1.44 3.95 11.37
N PHE A 102 2.03 3.16 12.29
CA PHE A 102 2.01 3.46 13.71
C PHE A 102 2.68 4.80 14.05
N ILE A 103 3.83 5.10 13.45
CA ILE A 103 4.54 6.37 13.65
C ILE A 103 3.71 7.55 13.14
N VAL A 104 3.17 7.46 11.91
CA VAL A 104 2.34 8.51 11.30
C VAL A 104 1.11 8.79 12.15
N ASN A 105 0.40 7.73 12.57
CA ASN A 105 -0.78 7.88 13.40
C ASN A 105 -0.44 8.47 14.78
N THR A 106 0.68 8.08 15.39
CA THR A 106 1.07 8.59 16.71
C THR A 106 1.54 10.05 16.68
N LEU A 107 2.32 10.43 15.65
CA LEU A 107 2.86 11.77 15.53
C LEU A 107 1.82 12.79 15.09
N ILE A 108 0.97 12.45 14.13
CA ILE A 108 -0.03 13.41 13.62
C ILE A 108 -1.30 13.44 14.49
N ALA A 109 -1.70 12.33 15.13
CA ALA A 109 -2.85 12.40 16.05
C ALA A 109 -2.54 13.18 17.34
N ASN A 110 -1.28 13.46 17.64
CA ASN A 110 -0.83 14.29 18.77
C ASN A 110 -0.31 15.67 18.36
N LEU A 111 -0.47 16.06 17.08
CA LEU A 111 -0.23 17.42 16.59
C LEU A 111 -1.55 18.19 16.51
#